data_AF-A0A838VFT2-F1
#
_entry.id   AF-A0A838VFT2-F1
#
_cell.length_a   1.000
_cell.length_b   1.000
_cell.length_c   1.000
_cell.angle_alpha   90.00
_cell.angle_beta   90.00
_cell.angle_gamma   90.00
#
_symmetry.space_group_name_H-M   'P 1'
#
loop_
_entity.id
_entity.type
_entity.pdbx_description
1 polymer ?
#
loop_
_entity_poly.entity_id
_entity_poly.type
_entity_poly.pdbx_seq_one_letter_code
_entity_poly.pdbx_strand_id
1 'polypeptide(L)' 'MPREITGFSNPLVKQVRALRDKKHRRASGKFLAEGLRILTEALDA' A
#
# COMPACT_ATOMS: atom_id res chain seq x y z
N MET A 1 -7.77 -18.29 3.15
CA MET A 1 -7.46 -17.48 4.36
C MET A 1 -6.43 -16.44 3.98
N PRO A 2 -6.67 -15.14 4.18
CA PRO A 2 -5.64 -14.13 3.98
C PRO A 2 -4.48 -14.38 4.93
N ARG A 3 -3.24 -14.15 4.46
CA ARG A 3 -2.04 -14.26 5.30
C ARG A 3 -2.05 -13.15 6.34
N GLU A 4 -2.05 -13.51 7.61
CA GLU A 4 -1.90 -12.56 8.70
C GLU A 4 -0.44 -12.08 8.81
N ILE A 5 -0.24 -10.76 8.94
CA ILE A 5 1.07 -10.13 9.09
C ILE A 5 1.08 -9.36 10.41
N THR A 6 1.85 -9.83 11.39
CA THR A 6 1.91 -9.24 12.74
C THR A 6 3.18 -8.42 13.01
N GLY A 7 4.26 -8.66 12.26
CA GLY A 7 5.57 -8.05 12.51
C GLY A 7 5.80 -6.74 11.76
N PHE A 8 6.21 -5.68 12.48
CA PHE A 8 6.62 -4.41 11.85
C PHE A 8 7.90 -4.51 11.01
N SER A 9 8.73 -5.53 11.26
CA SER A 9 9.95 -5.78 10.48
C SER A 9 9.65 -6.35 9.09
N ASN A 10 8.43 -6.82 8.84
CA ASN A 10 8.01 -7.43 7.58
C ASN A 10 8.26 -6.48 6.38
N PRO A 11 8.87 -6.96 5.29
CA PRO A 11 9.16 -6.12 4.11
C PRO A 11 7.94 -5.42 3.53
N LEU A 12 6.76 -6.06 3.52
CA LEU A 12 5.52 -5.47 2.99
C LEU A 12 5.04 -4.30 3.86
N VAL A 13 5.07 -4.45 5.19
CA VAL A 13 4.70 -3.38 6.12
C VAL A 13 5.60 -2.16 5.92
N LYS A 14 6.91 -2.40 5.77
CA LYS A 14 7.88 -1.33 5.49
C LYS A 14 7.62 -0.67 4.14
N GLN A 15 7.35 -1.45 3.10
CA GLN A 15 7.07 -0.94 1.76
C GLN A 15 5.81 -0.05 1.75
N VAL A 16 4.71 -0.49 2.36
CA VAL A 16 3.46 0.29 2.44
C VAL A 16 3.68 1.59 3.22
N ARG A 17 4.38 1.54 4.36
CA ARG A 17 4.71 2.75 5.15
C ARG A 17 5.56 3.74 4.36
N ALA A 18 6.53 3.25 3.58
CA ALA A 18 7.39 4.11 2.77
C ALA A 18 6.62 4.93 1.72
N LEU A 19 5.44 4.47 1.26
CA LEU A 19 4.60 5.21 0.30
C LEU A 19 4.07 6.54 0.86
N ARG A 20 4.22 6.82 2.15
CA ARG A 20 3.93 8.15 2.73
C ARG A 20 4.91 9.22 2.23
N ASP A 21 6.13 8.84 1.87
CA ASP A 21 7.15 9.78 1.40
C ASP A 21 7.12 9.98 -0.12
N LYS A 22 7.21 11.23 -0.56
CA LYS A 22 7.23 11.60 -1.99
C LYS A 22 8.38 10.94 -2.76
N LYS A 23 9.57 10.82 -2.14
CA LYS A 23 10.74 10.16 -2.74
C LYS A 23 10.43 8.71 -3.10
N HIS A 24 9.89 7.96 -2.16
CA HIS A 24 9.56 6.54 -2.33
C HIS A 24 8.39 6.32 -3.30
N ARG A 25 7.38 7.20 -3.30
CA ARG A 25 6.32 7.15 -4.32
C ARG A 25 6.86 7.37 -5.72
N ARG A 26 7.71 8.38 -5.91
CA ARG A 26 8.32 8.67 -7.23
C ARG A 26 9.20 7.53 -7.72
N ALA A 27 10.01 6.95 -6.84
CA ALA A 27 10.88 5.82 -7.20
C ALA A 27 10.09 4.55 -7.54
N SER A 28 8.97 4.30 -6.85
CA SER A 28 8.16 3.09 -7.07
C SER A 28 7.05 3.25 -8.12
N GLY A 29 6.69 4.50 -8.49
CA GLY A 29 5.50 4.78 -9.29
C GLY A 29 4.19 4.41 -8.60
N LYS A 30 4.20 4.21 -7.27
CA LYS A 30 3.04 3.73 -6.50
C LYS A 30 2.63 4.72 -5.42
N PHE A 31 1.37 4.61 -5.00
CA PHE A 31 0.82 5.31 -3.83
C PHE A 31 -0.09 4.36 -3.06
N LEU A 32 -0.41 4.71 -1.81
CA LEU A 32 -1.36 3.97 -1.00
C LEU A 32 -2.75 4.61 -1.13
N ALA A 33 -3.72 3.81 -1.53
CA ALA A 33 -5.14 4.17 -1.51
C ALA A 33 -5.84 3.33 -0.43
N GLU A 34 -6.65 3.98 0.40
CA GLU A 34 -7.40 3.33 1.47
C GLU A 34 -8.91 3.66 1.32
N GLY A 35 -9.77 2.74 1.75
CA GLY A 35 -11.23 2.88 1.67
C GLY A 35 -11.86 1.98 0.61
N LEU A 36 -12.88 1.20 1.00
CA LEU A 36 -13.50 0.18 0.15
C LEU A 36 -14.02 0.77 -1.17
N ARG A 37 -14.75 1.88 -1.11
CA ARG A 37 -15.33 2.53 -2.29
C ARG A 37 -14.26 2.94 -3.31
N ILE A 38 -13.17 3.54 -2.85
CA ILE A 38 -12.06 3.97 -3.72
C ILE A 38 -11.43 2.75 -4.41
N LEU A 39 -11.28 1.64 -3.68
CA LEU A 39 -10.73 0.40 -4.25
C LEU A 39 -11.69 -0.26 -5.24
N THR A 40 -13.00 -0.22 -4.99
CA THR A 40 -14.01 -0.71 -5.95
C THR A 40 -14.02 0.13 -7.21
N GLU A 41 -14.09 1.45 -7.09
CA GLU A 41 -14.08 2.36 -8.25
C GLU A 41 -12.80 2.19 -9.09
N ALA A 42 -11.64 1.98 -8.45
CA ALA A 42 -10.38 1.74 -9.16
C ALA A 42 -10.30 0.35 -9.82
N LEU A 43 -11.07 -0.63 -9.36
CA LEU A 43 -11.14 -1.96 -9.97
C LEU A 43 -12.00 -1.96 -11.23
N ASP A 44 -13.04 -1.12 -11.26
CA ASP A 44 -13.99 -1.01 -12.36
C ASP A 44 -13.51 -0.04 -13.48
N ALA A 45 -12.44 0.74 -13.23
CA ALA A 45 -11.87 1.71 -14.16
C ALA A 45 -10.87 1.11 -15.15
#